data_AF-A0A4Q0S4Q0-F1
#
_entry.id   AF-A0A4Q0S4Q0-F1
#
_cell.length_a   1.000
_cell.length_b   1.000
_cell.length_c   1.000
_cell.angle_alpha   90.00
_cell.angle_beta   90.00
_cell.angle_gamma   90.00
#
_symmetry.space_group_name_H-M   'P 1'
#
loop_
_entity.id
_entity.type
_entity.pdbx_description
1 polymer ?
#
loop_
_entity_poly.entity_id
_entity_poly.type
_entity_poly.pdbx_seq_one_letter_code
_entity_poly.pdbx_strand_id
1 'polypeptide(L)' 'GLVKRTDYKEVPPRVDYGLTPLGRSLAEALVPLCTWGTEHMAEVSRVFAEREDWTRRGRQPTG' A
#
# COMPACT_ATOMS: atom_id res chain seq x y z
N GLY A 1 12.72 -9.34 -10.45
CA GLY A 1 13.07 -8.93 -9.08
C GLY A 1 12.10 -9.54 -8.09
N LEU A 2 10.92 -8.96 -7.95
CA LEU A 2 9.88 -9.40 -7.00
C LEU A 2 8.71 -10.13 -7.67
N VAL A 3 8.42 -9.77 -8.92
CA VAL A 3 7.38 -10.41 -9.73
C VAL A 3 8.03 -11.16 -10.88
N LYS A 4 7.55 -12.38 -11.13
CA LYS A 4 7.85 -13.20 -12.29
C LYS A 4 6.68 -13.11 -13.26
N ARG A 5 6.97 -12.74 -14.50
CA ARG A 5 6.04 -12.81 -15.64
C ARG A 5 6.26 -14.12 -16.39
N THR A 6 5.19 -14.85 -16.68
CA THR A 6 5.22 -16.07 -17.47
C THR A 6 4.31 -15.91 -18.68
N ASP A 7 4.90 -15.97 -19.87
CA ASP A 7 4.19 -15.88 -21.14
C ASP A 7 4.01 -17.30 -21.70
N TYR A 8 2.77 -17.75 -21.86
CA TYR A 8 2.47 -19.11 -22.28
C TYR A 8 2.55 -19.31 -23.79
N LYS A 9 2.65 -18.21 -24.56
CA LYS A 9 2.76 -18.24 -26.03
C LYS A 9 1.71 -19.12 -26.72
N GLU A 10 0.52 -19.23 -26.14
CA GLU A 10 -0.59 -20.04 -26.64
C GLU A 10 -1.62 -19.18 -27.40
N VAL A 11 -2.55 -19.81 -28.11
CA VAL A 11 -3.73 -19.14 -28.69
C VAL A 11 -4.98 -19.75 -28.04
N PRO A 12 -5.81 -18.95 -27.35
CA PRO A 12 -5.68 -17.50 -27.12
C PRO A 12 -4.50 -17.14 -26.19
N PRO A 13 -3.85 -15.98 -26.37
CA PRO A 13 -2.67 -15.63 -25.59
C PRO A 13 -2.99 -15.44 -24.11
N ARG A 14 -2.17 -16.07 -23.26
CA ARG A 14 -2.23 -15.96 -21.80
C ARG A 14 -0.88 -15.61 -21.21
N VAL A 15 -0.91 -14.75 -20.19
CA VAL A 15 0.25 -14.33 -19.42
C VAL A 15 -0.13 -14.32 -17.94
N ASP A 16 0.68 -14.98 -17.12
CA ASP A 16 0.48 -14.99 -15.67
C ASP A 16 1.59 -14.21 -14.96
N TYR A 17 1.22 -13.62 -13.83
CA TYR A 17 2.12 -12.91 -12.93
C TYR A 17 2.07 -13.58 -11.56
N GLY A 18 3.26 -13.80 -10.98
CA GLY A 18 3.38 -14.34 -9.63
C GLY A 18 4.58 -13.78 -8.91
N LEU A 19 4.60 -13.90 -7.59
CA LEU A 19 5.76 -13.48 -6.80
C LEU A 19 6.96 -14.42 -7.05
N THR A 20 8.15 -13.84 -7.15
CA THR A 20 9.41 -14.57 -7.02
C THR A 20 9.61 -14.98 -5.55
N PRO A 21 10.59 -15.85 -5.24
CA PRO A 21 10.97 -16.09 -3.84
C PRO A 21 11.29 -14.80 -3.08
N LEU A 22 12.03 -13.87 -3.70
CA LEU A 22 12.32 -12.56 -3.11
C LEU A 22 11.06 -11.69 -2.93
N GLY A 23 10.10 -11.77 -3.85
CA GLY A 23 8.81 -11.11 -3.73
C GLY A 23 7.98 -11.64 -2.55
N ARG A 24 8.02 -12.96 -2.33
CA ARG A 24 7.36 -13.58 -1.17
C ARG A 24 8.02 -13.19 0.14
N SER A 25 9.35 -13.20 0.23
CA SER A 25 10.04 -12.79 1.46
C SER A 25 9.75 -11.33 1.82
N LEU A 26 9.62 -10.45 0.82
CA LEU A 26 9.18 -9.08 1.05
C LEU A 26 7.74 -9.02 1.56
N ALA A 27 6.82 -9.79 0.95
CA ALA A 27 5.43 -9.84 1.40
C ALA A 27 5.32 -10.29 2.86
N GLU A 28 6.09 -11.31 3.27
CA GLU A 28 6.18 -11.77 4.65
C GLU A 28 6.74 -10.69 5.59
N ALA A 29 7.78 -9.97 5.18
CA ALA A 29 8.35 -8.87 5.96
C ALA A 29 7.37 -7.69 6.15
N LEU A 30 6.40 -7.52 5.25
CA LEU A 30 5.37 -6.49 5.34
C LEU A 30 4.19 -6.88 6.23
N VAL A 31 3.97 -8.17 6.52
CA VAL A 31 2.83 -8.64 7.33
C VAL A 31 2.75 -7.92 8.69
N PRO A 32 3.83 -7.82 9.50
CA PRO A 32 3.74 -7.14 10.80
C PRO A 32 3.34 -5.67 10.68
N LEU A 33 3.79 -4.99 9.61
CA LEU A 33 3.41 -3.61 9.34
C LEU A 33 1.92 -3.49 8.97
N CYS A 34 1.41 -4.41 8.15
CA CYS A 34 0.00 -4.48 7.82
C CYS A 34 -0.87 -4.76 9.07
N THR A 35 -0.43 -5.67 9.94
CA THR A 35 -1.10 -5.99 11.20
C THR A 35 -1.15 -4.77 12.10
N TRP A 36 0.01 -4.16 12.40
CA TRP A 36 0.08 -2.95 13.22
C TRP A 36 -0.79 -1.84 12.64
N GLY A 37 -0.71 -1.62 11.32
CA GLY A 37 -1.54 -0.64 10.63
C GLY A 37 -3.03 -0.91 10.89
N THR A 38 -3.49 -2.14 10.65
CA THR A 38 -4.89 -2.55 10.84
C THR A 38 -5.36 -2.29 12.28
N GLU A 39 -4.54 -2.63 13.27
CA GLU A 39 -4.84 -2.42 14.70
C GLU A 39 -4.94 -0.93 15.07
N HIS A 40 -4.15 -0.07 14.42
CA HIS A 40 -4.04 1.35 14.77
C HIS A 40 -4.75 2.28 13.76
N MET A 41 -5.58 1.73 12.86
CA MET A 41 -6.24 2.50 11.80
C MET A 41 -7.01 3.71 12.34
N ALA A 42 -7.75 3.57 13.43
CA ALA A 42 -8.52 4.67 14.01
C ALA A 42 -7.62 5.82 14.51
N GLU A 43 -6.51 5.50 15.17
CA GLU A 43 -5.54 6.49 15.64
C GLU A 43 -4.84 7.18 14.47
N VAL A 44 -4.41 6.40 13.49
CA VAL A 44 -3.80 6.91 12.25
C VAL A 44 -4.77 7.84 11.52
N SER A 45 -6.03 7.46 11.34
CA SER A 45 -7.06 8.31 10.72
C SER A 45 -7.29 9.61 11.50
N ARG A 46 -7.28 9.55 12.84
CA ARG A 46 -7.40 10.75 13.68
C ARG A 46 -6.22 11.70 13.48
N VAL A 47 -5.00 11.19 13.50
CA VAL A 47 -3.78 11.99 13.26
C VAL A 47 -3.83 12.67 11.89
N PHE A 48 -4.32 11.97 10.86
CA PHE A 48 -4.48 12.57 9.53
C PHE A 48 -5.56 13.67 9.51
N ALA A 49 -6.72 13.43 10.13
CA ALA A 49 -7.79 14.43 10.21
C ALA A 49 -7.35 15.71 10.95
N GLU A 50 -6.61 15.57 12.06
CA GLU A 50 -6.08 16.71 12.82
C GLU A 50 -5.07 17.53 12.00
N ARG A 51 -4.26 16.88 11.15
CA ARG A 51 -3.31 17.54 10.24
C ARG A 51 -4.02 18.29 9.10
N GLU A 52 -5.07 17.70 8.53
CA GLU A 52 -5.90 18.35 7.51
C GLU A 52 -6.62 19.58 8.08
N ASP A 53 -7.13 19.47 9.30
CA ASP A 53 -7.76 20.56 10.05
C ASP A 53 -6.80 21.74 10.27
N TRP A 54 -5.57 21.48 10.71
CA TRP A 54 -4.54 22.51 10.86
C TRP A 54 -4.21 23.17 9.52
N THR A 55 -4.03 22.36 8.46
CA THR A 55 -3.70 22.86 7.12
C THR A 55 -4.84 23.73 6.56
N ARG A 56 -6.09 23.37 6.83
CA ARG A 56 -7.27 24.14 6.42
C ARG A 56 -7.37 25.46 7.16
N ARG A 57 -7.19 25.45 8.49
CA ARG A 57 -7.21 26.67 9.32
C ARG A 57 -6.10 27.65 8.92
N GLY A 58 -4.90 27.17 8.60
CA GLY A 58 -3.78 28.02 8.15
C GLY A 58 -3.97 28.65 6.76
N ARG A 59 -4.91 28.16 5.95
CA ARG A 59 -5.21 28.68 4.60
C ARG A 59 -6.36 29.68 4.59
N GLN A 60 -7.03 29.93 5.72
CA GLN A 60 -8.16 30.86 5.79
C GLN A 60 -7.60 32.29 5.85
N PRO A 61 -7.82 33.15 4.84
CA PRO A 61 -7.30 34.51 4.87
C PRO A 61 -8.01 35.26 6.00
N THR A 62 -7.23 35.90 6.88
CA THR A 62 -7.75 36.86 7.85
C THR A 62 -8.35 38.01 7.06
N GLY A 63 -9.69 38.11 7.09
CA GLY A 63 -10.42 39.29 6.61
C GLY A 63 -10.18 40.50 7.49
#